data_AF-A0A960W6F1-F1
#
_entry.id   AF-A0A960W6F1-F1
#
_cell.length_a   1.000
_cell.length_b   1.000
_cell.length_c   1.000
_cell.angle_alpha   90.00
_cell.angle_beta   90.00
_cell.angle_gamma   90.00
#
_symmetry.space_group_name_H-M   'P 1'
#
loop_
_entity.id
_entity.type
_entity.pdbx_description
1 polymer ?
#
loop_
_entity_poly.entity_id
_entity_poly.type
_entity_poly.pdbx_seq_one_letter_code
_entity_poly.pdbx_strand_id
1 'polypeptide(L)'
;MQTDFELIEEPPYEYANQDLWDSIRYNSLRGLELAIADGADVNFQQVGLTPLQKVIELNKMEFIRVIVEHGANVNQGNPLLTAIEKNNIELIKLLVEHGANYNARDQDGNSCLMKAIDVNEEIAIFLLDAGSKPYG
;
A
#
# COMPACT_ATOMS: atom_id res chain seq x y z
N MET A 1 44.36 28.67 15.35
CA MET A 1 42.94 28.56 15.73
C MET A 1 42.38 27.49 14.82
N GLN A 2 42.29 26.27 15.35
CA GLN A 2 41.88 25.09 14.60
C GLN A 2 40.36 25.17 14.49
N THR A 3 39.86 25.30 13.27
CA THR A 3 38.43 25.19 12.99
C THR A 3 38.08 23.72 13.16
N ASP A 4 37.53 23.36 14.32
CA ASP A 4 36.78 22.12 14.48
C ASP A 4 35.57 22.21 13.56
N PHE A 5 35.74 21.75 12.32
CA PHE A 5 34.64 21.27 11.50
C PHE A 5 34.13 20.02 12.22
N GLU A 6 33.23 20.21 13.17
CA GLU A 6 32.30 19.14 13.52
C GLU A 6 31.68 18.69 12.21
N LEU A 7 32.01 17.46 11.79
CA LEU A 7 31.19 16.69 10.86
C LEU A 7 29.82 16.65 11.49
N ILE A 8 28.94 17.57 11.08
CA ILE A 8 27.52 17.43 11.31
C ILE A 8 27.14 16.24 10.43
N GLU A 9 27.22 15.04 10.99
CA GLU A 9 26.48 13.90 10.44
C GLU A 9 25.02 14.34 10.48
N GLU A 10 24.49 14.75 9.32
CA GLU A 10 23.08 15.04 9.18
C GLU A 10 22.30 13.83 9.71
N PRO A 11 21.31 14.05 10.58
CA PRO A 11 20.70 12.95 11.31
C PRO A 11 20.14 11.94 10.29
N PRO A 12 20.54 10.65 10.36
CA PRO A 12 20.25 9.65 9.32
C PRO A 12 18.75 9.45 9.04
N TYR A 13 17.89 9.92 9.96
CA TYR A 13 16.45 9.72 9.93
C TYR A 13 15.67 10.68 9.02
N GLU A 14 16.25 11.81 8.59
CA GLU A 14 15.50 12.81 7.81
C GLU A 14 15.25 12.37 6.35
N TYR A 15 16.04 11.41 5.85
CA TYR A 15 15.97 10.92 4.47
C TYR A 15 15.26 9.58 4.29
N ALA A 16 15.03 8.79 5.34
CA ALA A 16 14.50 7.43 5.19
C ALA A 16 13.15 7.38 4.44
N ASN A 17 12.26 8.34 4.69
CA ASN A 17 11.01 8.47 3.95
C ASN A 17 11.23 8.83 2.47
N GLN A 18 12.20 9.70 2.18
CA GLN A 18 12.57 10.04 0.81
C GLN A 18 13.19 8.83 0.09
N ASP A 19 14.04 8.07 0.77
CA ASP A 19 14.65 6.84 0.25
C ASP A 19 13.62 5.75 -0.03
N LEU A 20 12.57 5.65 0.80
CA LEU A 20 11.43 4.76 0.54
C LEU A 20 10.75 5.14 -0.78
N TRP A 21 10.48 6.42 -1.01
CA TRP A 21 9.84 6.90 -2.24
C TRP A 21 10.74 6.82 -3.47
N ASP A 22 12.04 7.10 -3.32
CA ASP A 22 13.02 6.94 -4.40
C ASP A 22 13.20 5.47 -4.76
N SER A 23 13.17 4.56 -3.79
CA SER A 23 13.19 3.12 -4.04
C SER A 23 11.98 2.66 -4.85
N ILE A 24 10.78 3.17 -4.55
CA ILE A 24 9.58 2.90 -5.37
C ILE A 24 9.74 3.46 -6.78
N ARG A 25 10.24 4.69 -6.92
CA ARG A 25 10.43 5.40 -8.20
C ARG A 25 11.45 4.71 -9.11
N TYR A 26 12.59 4.33 -8.55
CA TYR A 26 13.70 3.69 -9.26
C TYR A 26 13.60 2.16 -9.28
N ASN A 27 12.48 1.59 -8.77
CA ASN A 27 12.22 0.15 -8.75
C ASN A 27 13.30 -0.67 -8.03
N SER A 28 13.79 -0.16 -6.90
CA SER A 28 14.78 -0.82 -6.05
C SER A 28 14.09 -1.48 -4.86
N LEU A 29 13.81 -2.78 -4.93
CA LEU A 29 13.24 -3.52 -3.79
C LEU A 29 14.23 -3.53 -2.62
N ARG A 30 15.53 -3.66 -2.92
CA ARG A 30 16.59 -3.58 -1.91
C ARG A 30 16.62 -2.22 -1.22
N GLY A 31 16.47 -1.14 -1.99
CA GLY A 31 16.41 0.21 -1.42
C GLY A 31 15.19 0.39 -0.52
N LEU A 32 14.05 -0.19 -0.89
CA LEU A 32 12.84 -0.15 -0.08
C LEU A 32 13.06 -0.82 1.29
N GLU A 33 13.61 -2.04 1.29
CA GLU A 33 13.93 -2.77 2.52
C GLU A 33 14.92 -2.01 3.41
N LEU A 34 15.93 -1.39 2.81
CA LEU A 34 16.91 -0.58 3.53
C LEU A 34 16.25 0.66 4.15
N ALA A 35 15.45 1.40 3.38
CA ALA A 35 14.74 2.56 3.89
C ALA A 35 13.83 2.20 5.08
N ILE A 36 13.10 1.08 4.99
CA ILE A 36 12.28 0.58 6.09
C ILE A 36 13.14 0.19 7.30
N ALA A 37 14.28 -0.49 7.07
CA ALA A 37 15.22 -0.84 8.14
C ALA A 37 15.83 0.39 8.84
N ASP A 38 16.02 1.48 8.09
CA ASP A 38 16.51 2.77 8.60
C ASP A 38 15.39 3.61 9.26
N GLY A 39 14.17 3.08 9.34
CA GLY A 39 13.05 3.67 10.05
C GLY A 39 12.09 4.49 9.20
N ALA A 40 12.06 4.30 7.88
CA ALA A 40 11.05 4.91 7.02
C ALA A 40 9.64 4.49 7.46
N ASP A 41 8.73 5.47 7.53
CA ASP A 41 7.32 5.21 7.76
C ASP A 41 6.67 4.74 6.46
N VAL A 42 6.24 3.48 6.42
CA VAL A 42 5.57 2.86 5.27
C VAL A 42 4.21 3.49 4.93
N ASN A 43 3.69 4.37 5.79
CA ASN A 43 2.50 5.18 5.57
C ASN A 43 2.81 6.64 5.20
N PHE A 44 4.09 7.03 5.14
CA PHE A 44 4.49 8.40 4.84
C PHE A 44 4.00 8.84 3.46
N GLN A 45 3.08 9.80 3.44
CA GLN A 45 2.47 10.26 2.21
C GLN A 45 3.37 11.22 1.45
N GLN A 46 3.48 11.04 0.14
CA GLN A 46 4.09 12.02 -0.77
C GLN A 46 3.04 12.47 -1.79
N VAL A 47 2.84 13.80 -1.87
CA VAL A 47 1.84 14.41 -2.78
C VAL A 47 0.44 13.81 -2.58
N GLY A 48 0.06 13.53 -1.32
CA GLY A 48 -1.27 13.00 -0.96
C GLY A 48 -1.48 11.50 -1.20
N LEU A 49 -0.48 10.78 -1.73
CA LEU A 49 -0.55 9.33 -1.94
C LEU A 49 0.23 8.59 -0.85
N THR A 50 -0.30 7.45 -0.41
CA THR A 50 0.48 6.50 0.41
C THR A 50 1.43 5.68 -0.47
N PRO A 51 2.52 5.14 0.11
CA PRO A 51 3.39 4.19 -0.59
C PRO A 51 2.62 2.99 -1.16
N LEU A 52 1.68 2.44 -0.38
CA LEU A 52 0.84 1.31 -0.79
C LEU A 52 0.01 1.62 -2.05
N GLN A 53 -0.67 2.78 -2.08
CA GLN A 53 -1.41 3.20 -3.28
C GLN A 53 -0.48 3.28 -4.49
N LYS A 54 0.73 3.82 -4.31
CA LYS A 54 1.67 3.97 -5.43
C LYS A 54 2.13 2.64 -6.00
N VAL A 55 2.47 1.67 -5.16
CA VAL A 55 2.95 0.36 -5.63
C VAL A 55 1.81 -0.48 -6.24
N ILE A 56 0.56 -0.29 -5.81
CA ILE A 56 -0.64 -0.87 -6.43
C ILE A 56 -0.89 -0.27 -7.82
N GLU A 57 -0.79 1.07 -7.97
CA GLU A 57 -0.89 1.72 -9.29
C GLU A 57 0.11 1.14 -10.28
N LEU A 58 1.36 0.96 -9.82
CA LEU A 58 2.48 0.42 -10.59
C LEU A 58 2.44 -1.11 -10.76
N ASN A 59 1.47 -1.81 -10.16
CA ASN A 59 1.33 -3.28 -10.18
C ASN A 59 2.59 -4.03 -9.71
N LYS A 60 3.27 -3.53 -8.66
CA LYS A 60 4.52 -4.11 -8.14
C LYS A 60 4.24 -5.03 -6.95
N MET A 61 3.83 -6.27 -7.20
CA MET A 61 3.44 -7.22 -6.14
C MET A 61 4.50 -7.42 -5.04
N GLU A 62 5.79 -7.53 -5.39
CA GLU A 62 6.86 -7.66 -4.39
C GLU A 62 6.94 -6.45 -3.45
N PHE A 63 6.78 -5.24 -3.98
CA PHE A 63 6.77 -4.02 -3.16
C PHE A 63 5.52 -3.95 -2.29
N ILE A 64 4.36 -4.37 -2.83
CA ILE A 64 3.10 -4.43 -2.09
C ILE A 64 3.26 -5.36 -0.88
N ARG A 65 3.82 -6.56 -1.07
CA ARG A 65 4.06 -7.52 0.01
C ARG A 65 4.92 -6.91 1.11
N VAL A 66 6.08 -6.37 0.76
CA VAL A 66 6.99 -5.75 1.74
C VAL A 66 6.30 -4.62 2.51
N ILE A 67 5.64 -3.69 1.82
CA ILE A 67 4.98 -2.53 2.46
C ILE A 67 3.84 -2.99 3.38
N VAL A 68 3.03 -3.96 2.98
CA VAL A 68 1.92 -4.50 3.78
C VAL A 68 2.43 -5.27 5.00
N GLU A 69 3.45 -6.12 4.84
CA GLU A 69 4.08 -6.88 5.92
C GLU A 69 4.70 -5.97 6.99
N HIS A 70 5.14 -4.78 6.61
CA HIS A 70 5.71 -3.77 7.51
C HIS A 70 4.67 -2.78 8.07
N GLY A 71 3.37 -3.10 7.96
CA GLY A 71 2.32 -2.37 8.67
C GLY A 71 1.71 -1.20 7.91
N ALA A 72 1.74 -1.22 6.57
CA ALA A 72 0.99 -0.26 5.79
C ALA A 72 -0.52 -0.35 6.05
N ASN A 73 -1.19 0.79 6.10
CA ASN A 73 -2.62 0.88 6.30
C ASN A 73 -3.37 0.45 5.03
N VAL A 74 -3.76 -0.83 4.98
CA VAL A 74 -4.50 -1.45 3.86
C VAL A 74 -5.89 -0.86 3.59
N ASN A 75 -6.37 0.04 4.46
CA ASN A 75 -7.65 0.71 4.32
C ASN A 75 -7.53 2.17 3.85
N GLN A 76 -6.32 2.76 3.89
CA GLN A 76 -6.13 4.15 3.51
C GLN A 76 -6.14 4.32 1.99
N GLY A 77 -7.10 5.09 1.49
CA GLY A 77 -7.21 5.36 0.05
C GLY A 77 -7.79 4.22 -0.77
N ASN A 78 -8.60 3.36 -0.15
CA ASN A 78 -9.34 2.25 -0.78
C ASN A 78 -8.52 1.24 -1.63
N PRO A 79 -7.37 0.70 -1.16
CA PRO A 79 -6.56 -0.28 -1.90
C PRO A 79 -7.35 -1.47 -2.44
N LEU A 80 -8.31 -1.98 -1.66
CA LEU A 80 -9.12 -3.14 -2.03
C LEU A 80 -10.03 -2.86 -3.23
N LEU A 81 -10.66 -1.67 -3.30
CA LEU A 81 -11.47 -1.30 -4.47
C LEU A 81 -10.61 -1.20 -5.73
N THR A 82 -9.43 -0.59 -5.63
CA THR A 82 -8.48 -0.53 -6.76
C THR A 82 -8.02 -1.92 -7.21
N ALA A 83 -7.83 -2.85 -6.27
CA ALA A 83 -7.47 -4.24 -6.59
C ALA A 83 -8.60 -4.97 -7.33
N ILE A 84 -9.86 -4.72 -6.94
CA ILE A 84 -11.06 -5.24 -7.62
C ILE A 84 -11.17 -4.67 -9.03
N GLU A 85 -11.05 -3.35 -9.20
CA GLU A 85 -11.11 -2.68 -10.52
C GLU A 85 -10.02 -3.17 -11.48
N LYS A 86 -8.85 -3.53 -10.94
CA LYS A 86 -7.74 -4.14 -11.69
C LYS A 86 -7.91 -5.65 -11.94
N ASN A 87 -8.98 -6.27 -11.43
CA ASN A 87 -9.23 -7.71 -11.48
C ASN A 87 -8.03 -8.55 -10.96
N ASN A 88 -7.38 -8.09 -9.88
CA ASN A 88 -6.19 -8.73 -9.33
C ASN A 88 -6.54 -9.52 -8.06
N ILE A 89 -6.94 -10.79 -8.24
CA ILE A 89 -7.34 -11.68 -7.14
C ILE A 89 -6.23 -11.93 -6.13
N GLU A 90 -4.96 -11.96 -6.56
CA GLU A 90 -3.82 -12.16 -5.67
C GLU A 90 -3.65 -10.97 -4.71
N LEU A 91 -3.76 -9.75 -5.23
CA LEU A 91 -3.74 -8.53 -4.43
C LEU A 91 -4.95 -8.46 -3.48
N ILE A 92 -6.13 -8.84 -3.96
CA ILE A 92 -7.35 -8.87 -3.13
C ILE A 92 -7.17 -9.80 -1.93
N LYS A 93 -6.67 -11.02 -2.15
CA LYS A 93 -6.40 -12.00 -1.09
C LYS A 93 -5.41 -11.43 -0.07
N LEU A 94 -4.28 -10.90 -0.54
CA LEU A 94 -3.25 -10.31 0.32
C LEU A 94 -3.81 -9.18 1.20
N LEU A 95 -4.60 -8.26 0.62
CA LEU A 95 -5.19 -7.14 1.36
C LEU A 95 -6.21 -7.62 2.40
N VAL A 96 -7.08 -8.57 2.05
CA VAL A 96 -8.09 -9.12 2.96
C VAL A 96 -7.43 -9.88 4.12
N GLU A 97 -6.38 -10.65 3.86
CA GLU A 97 -5.58 -11.33 4.89
C GLU A 97 -4.97 -10.34 5.90
N HIS A 98 -4.65 -9.13 5.47
CA HIS A 98 -4.10 -8.06 6.31
C HIS A 98 -5.15 -7.09 6.86
N GLY A 99 -6.44 -7.45 6.82
CA GLY A 99 -7.51 -6.70 7.47
C GLY A 99 -8.11 -5.58 6.63
N ALA A 100 -8.04 -5.67 5.29
CA ALA A 100 -8.78 -4.76 4.43
C ALA A 100 -10.29 -4.87 4.62
N ASN A 101 -10.96 -3.72 4.69
CA ASN A 101 -12.39 -3.62 4.85
C ASN A 101 -13.11 -3.97 3.53
N TYR A 102 -13.53 -5.21 3.40
CA TYR A 102 -14.32 -5.70 2.25
C TYR A 102 -15.78 -5.24 2.24
N ASN A 103 -16.22 -4.44 3.22
CA ASN A 103 -17.49 -3.71 3.20
C ASN A 103 -17.29 -2.21 2.89
N ALA A 104 -16.09 -1.80 2.50
CA ALA A 104 -15.83 -0.44 2.07
C ALA A 104 -16.72 -0.06 0.87
N ARG A 105 -17.01 1.25 0.79
CA ARG A 105 -17.80 1.83 -0.30
C ARG A 105 -16.96 2.85 -1.05
N ASP A 106 -17.15 2.90 -2.37
CA ASP A 106 -16.57 3.93 -3.21
C ASP A 106 -17.28 5.28 -3.04
N GLN A 107 -16.88 6.28 -3.82
CA GLN A 107 -17.47 7.62 -3.79
C GLN A 107 -18.91 7.66 -4.31
N ASP A 108 -19.30 6.67 -5.11
CA ASP A 108 -20.66 6.49 -5.63
C ASP A 108 -21.55 5.68 -4.68
N GLY A 109 -21.00 5.20 -3.55
CA GLY A 109 -21.70 4.40 -2.55
C GLY A 109 -21.78 2.90 -2.87
N ASN A 110 -21.11 2.43 -3.92
CA ASN A 110 -21.03 1.01 -4.27
C ASN A 110 -20.11 0.27 -3.30
N SER A 111 -20.55 -0.87 -2.77
CA SER A 111 -19.70 -1.75 -1.96
C SER A 111 -18.65 -2.47 -2.82
N CYS A 112 -17.57 -2.94 -2.18
CA CYS A 112 -16.60 -3.84 -2.82
C CYS A 112 -17.26 -5.02 -3.53
N LEU A 113 -18.30 -5.62 -2.92
CA LEU A 113 -19.04 -6.72 -3.52
C LEU A 113 -19.81 -6.30 -4.77
N MET A 114 -20.47 -5.14 -4.76
CA MET A 114 -21.16 -4.60 -5.95
C MET A 114 -20.19 -4.44 -7.12
N LYS A 115 -19.01 -3.84 -6.86
CA LYS A 115 -17.97 -3.72 -7.89
C LYS A 115 -17.45 -5.08 -8.36
N ALA A 116 -17.25 -6.02 -7.44
CA ALA A 116 -16.76 -7.35 -7.79
C ALA A 116 -17.73 -8.10 -8.71
N ILE A 117 -19.05 -7.97 -8.50
CA ILE A 117 -20.06 -8.59 -9.36
C ILE A 117 -19.94 -8.09 -10.82
N ASP A 118 -19.68 -6.80 -11.01
CA ASP A 118 -19.52 -6.20 -12.34
C ASP A 118 -18.18 -6.58 -13.01
N VAL A 119 -17.15 -6.92 -12.21
CA VAL A 119 -15.79 -7.18 -12.72
C VAL A 119 -15.53 -8.67 -12.93
N ASN A 120 -15.73 -9.51 -11.91
CA ASN A 120 -15.37 -10.92 -11.95
C ASN A 120 -16.11 -11.74 -10.86
N GLU A 121 -16.81 -12.79 -11.30
CA GLU A 121 -17.53 -13.72 -10.44
C GLU A 121 -16.64 -14.37 -9.37
N GLU A 122 -15.39 -14.73 -9.69
CA GLU A 122 -14.46 -15.32 -8.72
C GLU A 122 -14.17 -14.37 -7.56
N ILE A 123 -13.98 -13.07 -7.86
CA ILE A 123 -13.75 -12.05 -6.83
C ILE A 123 -15.02 -11.89 -5.99
N ALA A 124 -16.20 -11.87 -6.62
CA ALA A 124 -17.47 -11.75 -5.91
C ALA A 124 -17.68 -12.93 -4.95
N ILE A 125 -17.42 -14.16 -5.40
CA ILE A 125 -17.48 -15.38 -4.57
C ILE A 125 -16.50 -15.28 -3.40
N PHE A 126 -15.25 -14.90 -3.66
CA PHE A 126 -14.26 -14.74 -2.60
C PHE A 126 -14.69 -13.74 -1.52
N LEU A 127 -15.25 -12.59 -1.91
CA LEU A 127 -15.73 -11.59 -0.95
C LEU A 127 -16.97 -12.08 -0.19
N LEU A 128 -17.87 -12.85 -0.83
CA LEU A 128 -19.01 -13.48 -0.16
C LEU A 128 -18.55 -14.49 0.89
N ASP A 129 -17.57 -15.33 0.54
CA ASP A 129 -16.97 -16.31 1.46
C ASP A 129 -16.26 -15.62 2.64
N ALA A 130 -15.66 -14.44 2.41
CA ALA A 130 -15.09 -13.60 3.46
C ALA A 130 -16.16 -12.93 4.36
N GLY A 131 -17.45 -13.02 4.00
CA GLY A 131 -18.57 -12.46 4.76
C GLY A 131 -19.03 -11.07 4.32
N SER A 132 -18.62 -10.60 3.13
CA SER A 132 -19.04 -9.31 2.58
C SER A 132 -20.55 -9.28 2.32
N LYS A 133 -21.15 -8.11 2.55
CA LYS A 133 -22.59 -7.88 2.32
C LYS A 133 -22.79 -6.76 1.31
N PRO A 134 -23.74 -6.90 0.36
CA PRO A 134 -23.97 -5.85 -0.63
C PRO A 134 -24.52 -4.55 -0.01
N TYR A 135 -25.25 -4.66 1.11
CA TYR A 135 -25.96 -3.53 1.75
C TYR A 135 -25.59 -3.33 3.24
N GLY A 136 -24.48 -3.95 3.70
CA GLY A 136 -24.08 -3.99 5.10
C GLY A 136 -23.90 -2.63 5.76
#